data_AF-A0A2N1RYD9-F1
#
_entry.id   AF-A0A2N1RYD9-F1
#
_cell.length_a   1.000
_cell.length_b   1.000
_cell.length_c   1.000
_cell.angle_alpha   90.00
_cell.angle_beta   90.00
_cell.angle_gamma   90.00
#
_symmetry.space_group_name_H-M   'P 1'
#
loop_
_entity.id
_entity.type
_entity.pdbx_description
1 polymer ?
#
loop_
_entity_poly.entity_id
_entity_poly.type
_entity_poly.pdbx_seq_one_letter_code
_entity_poly.pdbx_strand_id
1 'polypeptide(L)'
;MYLLKRIFLFFLLLLFSCGSGGALTPSESFNAVKSAVEKQDSEAIFINLTEGSKEKIGKHNRMMKEMKTGQLSFISGKYGFSIEKLRNLKDSDAVSLYFFSDVTGVKLSRYFKESIVSIDIRGKRAVVKTESGIQLDFLREGPYWKFDMSNL
;
A
#
# COMPACT_ATOMS: atom_id res chain seq x y z
N MET A 1 -37.24 -30.49 -16.17
CA MET A 1 -36.52 -29.28 -16.65
C MET A 1 -36.15 -28.26 -15.56
N TYR A 2 -36.74 -28.29 -14.36
CA TYR A 2 -36.35 -27.37 -13.27
C TYR A 2 -35.04 -27.75 -12.54
N LEU A 3 -34.72 -29.05 -12.48
CA LEU A 3 -33.50 -29.55 -11.83
C LEU A 3 -32.21 -29.20 -12.59
N LEU A 4 -32.22 -29.22 -13.93
CA LEU A 4 -31.05 -28.83 -14.74
C LEU A 4 -30.70 -27.34 -14.60
N LYS A 5 -31.71 -26.46 -14.51
CA LYS A 5 -31.48 -25.01 -14.29
C LYS A 5 -30.87 -24.70 -12.92
N ARG A 6 -31.16 -25.52 -11.90
CA ARG A 6 -30.64 -25.34 -10.53
C ARG A 6 -29.17 -25.74 -10.41
N ILE A 7 -28.76 -26.78 -11.12
CA ILE A 7 -27.36 -27.24 -11.18
C ILE A 7 -26.48 -26.24 -11.94
N PHE A 8 -27.00 -25.65 -13.02
CA PHE A 8 -26.28 -24.63 -13.79
C PHE A 8 -26.01 -23.36 -12.97
N LEU A 9 -26.97 -22.94 -12.14
CA LEU A 9 -26.79 -21.78 -11.24
C LEU A 9 -25.70 -22.03 -10.17
N PHE A 10 -25.59 -23.28 -9.69
CA PHE A 10 -24.59 -23.66 -8.69
C PHE A 10 -23.17 -23.73 -9.28
N PHE A 11 -23.03 -24.21 -10.52
CA PHE A 11 -21.75 -24.18 -11.25
C PHE A 11 -21.31 -22.75 -11.60
N LEU A 12 -22.25 -21.84 -11.89
CA LEU A 12 -21.95 -20.44 -12.18
C LEU A 12 -21.40 -19.70 -10.94
N LEU A 13 -21.89 -20.03 -9.73
CA LEU A 13 -21.41 -19.44 -8.47
C LEU A 13 -20.00 -19.90 -8.08
N LEU A 14 -19.56 -21.09 -8.51
CA LEU A 14 -18.22 -21.61 -8.22
C LEU A 14 -17.10 -20.93 -9.03
N LEU A 15 -17.42 -20.28 -10.15
CA LEU A 15 -16.44 -19.59 -10.99
C LEU A 15 -16.10 -18.17 -10.50
N PHE A 16 -16.86 -17.62 -9.55
CA PHE A 16 -16.60 -16.29 -8.97
C PHE A 16 -15.82 -16.33 -7.65
N SER A 17 -15.37 -17.50 -7.19
CA SER A 17 -14.54 -17.62 -5.98
C SER A 17 -13.04 -17.50 -6.26
N CYS A 18 -12.65 -16.83 -7.35
CA CYS A 18 -11.29 -16.32 -7.52
C CYS A 18 -11.19 -15.01 -6.74
N GLY A 19 -11.24 -15.12 -5.41
CA GLY A 19 -10.85 -14.00 -4.56
C GLY A 19 -9.44 -13.59 -4.94
N SER A 20 -9.20 -12.29 -5.04
CA SER A 20 -7.88 -11.73 -5.30
C SER A 20 -6.92 -12.19 -4.20
N GLY A 21 -6.28 -13.34 -4.41
CA GLY A 21 -5.20 -13.81 -3.58
C GLY A 21 -4.13 -12.74 -3.57
N GLY A 22 -3.59 -12.42 -2.39
CA GLY A 22 -2.45 -11.51 -2.28
C GLY A 22 -1.26 -12.00 -3.10
N ALA A 23 -0.28 -11.13 -3.31
CA ALA A 23 0.92 -11.48 -4.06
C ALA A 23 1.68 -12.66 -3.42
N LEU A 24 1.98 -13.70 -4.21
CA LEU A 24 2.67 -14.92 -3.76
C LEU A 24 4.18 -14.81 -3.89
N THR A 25 4.67 -13.82 -4.63
CA THR A 25 6.10 -13.51 -4.76
C THR A 25 6.41 -12.04 -4.45
N PRO A 26 7.67 -11.69 -4.08
CA PRO A 26 8.06 -10.28 -3.92
C PRO A 26 7.87 -9.46 -5.19
N SER A 27 8.10 -10.06 -6.37
CA SER A 27 7.91 -9.40 -7.67
C SER A 27 6.44 -9.07 -7.93
N GLU A 28 5.53 -10.02 -7.65
CA GLU A 28 4.09 -9.77 -7.73
C GLU A 28 3.65 -8.67 -6.76
N SER A 29 4.21 -8.64 -5.54
CA SER A 29 3.90 -7.62 -4.55
C SER A 29 4.37 -6.24 -4.99
N PHE A 30 5.60 -6.15 -5.52
CA PHE A 30 6.11 -4.93 -6.14
C PHE A 30 5.20 -4.46 -7.27
N ASN A 31 4.80 -5.36 -8.18
CA ASN A 31 3.95 -5.04 -9.31
C ASN A 31 2.52 -4.64 -8.88
N ALA A 32 1.99 -5.22 -7.81
CA ALA A 32 0.70 -4.82 -7.24
C ALA A 32 0.77 -3.37 -6.71
N VAL A 33 1.83 -3.03 -5.95
CA VAL A 33 2.03 -1.65 -5.48
C VAL A 33 2.29 -0.70 -6.65
N LYS A 34 3.08 -1.11 -7.65
CA LYS A 34 3.30 -0.35 -8.89
C LYS A 34 2.00 -0.03 -9.62
N SER A 35 1.14 -1.03 -9.83
CA SER A 35 -0.16 -0.82 -10.48
C SER A 35 -1.06 0.12 -9.66
N ALA A 36 -1.04 0.00 -8.33
CA ALA A 36 -1.79 0.89 -7.46
C ALA A 36 -1.25 2.33 -7.49
N VAL A 37 0.08 2.50 -7.55
CA VAL A 37 0.74 3.80 -7.75
C VAL A 37 0.36 4.43 -9.08
N GLU A 38 0.38 3.67 -10.17
CA GLU A 38 0.00 4.14 -11.52
C GLU A 38 -1.46 4.62 -11.55
N LYS A 39 -2.34 3.98 -10.79
CA LYS A 39 -3.75 4.33 -10.64
C LYS A 39 -4.04 5.39 -9.58
N GLN A 40 -3.02 5.82 -8.82
CA GLN A 40 -3.17 6.66 -7.63
C GLN A 40 -4.16 6.10 -6.60
N ASP A 41 -4.20 4.77 -6.48
CA ASP A 41 -5.10 4.04 -5.60
C ASP A 41 -4.44 3.77 -4.24
N SER A 42 -4.59 4.72 -3.32
CA SER A 42 -4.02 4.64 -1.98
C SER A 42 -4.60 3.51 -1.14
N GLU A 43 -5.82 3.04 -1.42
CA GLU A 43 -6.41 1.91 -0.71
C GLU A 43 -5.78 0.60 -1.16
N ALA A 44 -5.59 0.41 -2.47
CA ALA A 44 -4.86 -0.73 -3.00
C ALA A 44 -3.39 -0.75 -2.54
N ILE A 45 -2.73 0.41 -2.44
CA ILE A 45 -1.39 0.49 -1.82
C ILE A 45 -1.46 0.01 -0.37
N PHE A 46 -2.40 0.55 0.43
CA PHE A 46 -2.54 0.21 1.85
C PHE A 46 -2.74 -1.29 2.09
N ILE A 47 -3.54 -1.97 1.27
CA ILE A 47 -3.79 -3.42 1.37
C ILE A 47 -2.49 -4.22 1.16
N ASN A 48 -1.58 -3.74 0.31
CA ASN A 48 -0.30 -4.38 -0.01
C ASN A 48 0.82 -4.02 0.98
N LEU A 49 0.55 -3.24 2.03
CA LEU A 49 1.51 -2.93 3.08
C LEU A 49 1.53 -4.02 4.16
N THR A 50 2.71 -4.23 4.76
CA THR A 50 2.87 -5.05 5.97
C THR A 50 2.04 -4.50 7.13
N GLU A 51 1.65 -5.35 8.07
CA GLU A 51 0.95 -4.92 9.29
C GLU A 51 1.78 -3.90 10.09
N GLY A 52 3.11 -4.07 10.13
CA GLY A 52 4.01 -3.07 10.75
C GLY A 52 3.98 -1.71 10.07
N SER A 53 3.87 -1.69 8.73
CA SER A 53 3.71 -0.44 7.97
C SER A 53 2.34 0.21 8.22
N LYS A 54 1.28 -0.60 8.33
CA LYS A 54 -0.06 -0.12 8.69
C LYS A 54 -0.10 0.43 10.12
N GLU A 55 0.58 -0.21 11.06
CA GLU A 55 0.70 0.29 12.43
C GLU A 55 1.42 1.65 12.47
N LYS A 56 2.49 1.80 11.70
CA LYS A 56 3.19 3.09 11.54
C LYS A 56 2.26 4.19 11.00
N ILE A 57 1.46 3.87 9.97
CA ILE A 57 0.42 4.79 9.45
C ILE A 57 -0.60 5.13 10.53
N GLY A 58 -1.10 4.14 11.27
CA GLY A 58 -2.03 4.36 12.37
C GLY A 58 -1.44 5.25 13.47
N LYS A 59 -0.16 5.10 13.79
CA LYS A 59 0.56 5.99 14.72
C LYS A 59 0.66 7.42 14.18
N HIS A 60 1.00 7.57 12.89
CA HIS A 60 1.01 8.88 12.23
C HIS A 60 -0.36 9.57 12.33
N ASN A 61 -1.45 8.85 12.04
CA ASN A 61 -2.81 9.39 12.10
C ASN A 61 -3.19 9.84 13.52
N ARG A 62 -2.83 9.05 14.55
CA ARG A 62 -3.02 9.45 15.95
C ARG A 62 -2.24 10.71 16.30
N MET A 63 -0.97 10.80 15.87
CA MET A 63 -0.16 12.01 16.11
C MET A 63 -0.81 13.25 15.48
N MET A 64 -1.30 13.16 14.24
CA MET A 64 -1.98 14.30 13.59
C MET A 64 -3.26 14.71 14.33
N LYS A 65 -4.03 13.73 14.83
CA LYS A 65 -5.24 14.01 15.61
C LYS A 65 -4.94 14.76 16.92
N GLU A 66 -3.84 14.42 17.59
CA GLU A 66 -3.43 14.98 18.88
C GLU A 66 -2.69 16.33 18.75
N MET A 67 -2.24 16.71 17.55
CA MET A 67 -1.51 17.97 17.34
C MET A 67 -2.36 19.21 17.67
N LYS A 68 -1.66 20.23 18.17
CA LYS A 68 -2.26 21.55 18.42
C LYS A 68 -2.59 22.22 17.08
N THR A 69 -3.64 23.06 17.07
CA THR A 69 -4.10 23.74 15.85
C THR A 69 -3.01 24.56 15.16
N GLY A 70 -2.09 25.19 15.92
CA GLY A 70 -0.94 25.90 15.32
C GLY A 70 0.01 24.99 14.54
N GLN A 71 0.29 23.79 15.04
CA GLN A 71 1.11 22.79 14.35
C GLN A 71 0.40 22.27 13.10
N LEU A 72 -0.90 22.00 13.21
CA LEU A 72 -1.73 21.57 12.09
C LEU A 72 -1.87 22.67 11.03
N SER A 73 -1.87 23.95 11.40
CA SER A 73 -1.90 25.07 10.46
C SER A 73 -0.62 25.11 9.62
N PHE A 74 0.54 24.87 10.23
CA PHE A 74 1.81 24.77 9.50
C PHE A 74 1.80 23.58 8.52
N ILE A 75 1.35 22.41 8.98
CA ILE A 75 1.24 21.21 8.14
C ILE A 75 0.22 21.41 7.02
N SER A 76 -0.93 22.01 7.31
CA SER A 76 -1.96 22.36 6.34
C SER A 76 -1.39 23.20 5.20
N GLY A 77 -0.67 24.27 5.52
CA GLY A 77 -0.02 25.12 4.51
C GLY A 77 1.03 24.38 3.68
N LYS A 78 1.70 23.38 4.26
CA LYS A 78 2.74 22.61 3.57
C LYS A 78 2.16 21.52 2.65
N TYR A 79 1.13 20.81 3.11
CA TYR A 79 0.58 19.63 2.43
C TYR A 79 -0.69 19.92 1.62
N GLY A 80 -1.34 21.07 1.80
CA GLY A 80 -2.58 21.43 1.11
C GLY A 80 -3.84 20.75 1.67
N PHE A 81 -3.75 20.17 2.88
CA PHE A 81 -4.86 19.51 3.56
C PHE A 81 -5.48 20.46 4.59
N SER A 82 -6.81 20.52 4.67
CA SER A 82 -7.45 21.31 5.74
C SER A 82 -7.09 20.75 7.12
N ILE A 83 -7.11 21.61 8.14
CA ILE A 83 -6.86 21.21 9.54
C ILE A 83 -7.84 20.10 9.96
N GLU A 84 -9.10 20.22 9.55
CA GLU A 84 -10.13 19.20 9.82
C GLU A 84 -9.80 17.85 9.17
N LYS A 85 -9.33 17.87 7.91
CA LYS A 85 -8.90 16.66 7.21
C LYS A 85 -7.68 16.03 7.88
N LEU A 86 -6.72 16.84 8.33
CA LEU A 86 -5.54 16.35 9.07
C LEU A 86 -5.93 15.71 10.42
N ARG A 87 -6.94 16.24 11.11
CA ARG A 87 -7.44 15.65 12.37
C ARG A 87 -8.16 14.32 12.17
N ASN A 88 -8.72 14.11 10.98
CA ASN A 88 -9.54 12.95 10.63
C ASN A 88 -8.94 12.18 9.44
N LEU A 89 -7.62 12.03 9.39
CA LEU A 89 -6.96 11.26 8.34
C LEU A 89 -7.43 9.82 8.37
N LYS A 90 -7.88 9.33 7.21
CA LYS A 90 -8.01 7.90 6.96
C LYS A 90 -6.64 7.32 6.64
N ASP A 91 -6.50 6.01 6.77
CA ASP A 91 -5.24 5.34 6.44
C ASP A 91 -4.84 5.55 4.97
N SER A 92 -5.81 5.55 4.06
CA SER A 92 -5.58 5.88 2.65
C SER A 92 -5.16 7.34 2.42
N ASP A 93 -5.61 8.29 3.24
CA ASP A 93 -5.14 9.67 3.17
C ASP A 93 -3.66 9.77 3.57
N ALA A 94 -3.26 9.04 4.62
CA ALA A 94 -1.86 8.98 5.04
C ALA A 94 -0.97 8.28 3.99
N VAL A 95 -1.45 7.20 3.38
CA VAL A 95 -0.76 6.59 2.24
C VAL A 95 -0.57 7.59 1.11
N SER A 96 -1.60 8.38 0.78
CA SER A 96 -1.47 9.45 -0.22
C SER A 96 -0.36 10.45 0.13
N LEU A 97 -0.24 10.82 1.41
CA LEU A 97 0.82 11.70 1.88
C LEU A 97 2.22 11.10 1.67
N TYR A 98 2.44 9.82 2.01
CA TYR A 98 3.72 9.15 1.82
C TYR A 98 4.08 8.92 0.35
N PHE A 99 3.11 8.53 -0.48
CA PHE A 99 3.36 8.10 -1.85
C PHE A 99 3.32 9.23 -2.86
N PHE A 100 2.50 10.27 -2.65
CA PHE A 100 2.21 11.27 -3.69
C PHE A 100 2.56 12.71 -3.30
N SER A 101 2.75 13.00 -2.02
CA SER A 101 3.16 14.34 -1.57
C SER A 101 4.64 14.59 -1.84
N ASP A 102 4.96 15.74 -2.43
CA ASP A 102 6.35 16.16 -2.74
C ASP A 102 7.01 16.96 -1.60
N VAL A 103 6.33 17.06 -0.47
CA VAL A 103 6.62 18.02 0.60
C VAL A 103 7.94 17.73 1.32
N THR A 104 8.48 16.52 1.17
CA THR A 104 9.75 16.06 1.72
C THR A 104 10.86 15.92 0.67
N GLY A 105 10.58 16.25 -0.60
CA GLY A 105 11.55 16.24 -1.71
C GLY A 105 11.70 14.91 -2.45
N VAL A 106 11.11 13.81 -1.97
CA VAL A 106 11.04 12.54 -2.72
C VAL A 106 9.72 11.82 -2.44
N LYS A 107 9.01 11.47 -3.51
CA LYS A 107 7.78 10.68 -3.49
C LYS A 107 8.10 9.18 -3.53
N LEU A 108 7.57 8.38 -2.60
CA LEU A 108 7.76 6.91 -2.66
C LEU A 108 7.24 6.30 -3.96
N SER A 109 6.20 6.89 -4.57
CA SER A 109 5.68 6.47 -5.88
C SER A 109 6.74 6.44 -6.98
N ARG A 110 7.79 7.26 -6.89
CA ARG A 110 8.89 7.28 -7.87
C ARG A 110 9.61 5.93 -7.94
N TYR A 111 9.84 5.28 -6.80
CA TYR A 111 10.57 4.02 -6.73
C TYR A 111 9.82 2.87 -7.43
N PHE A 112 8.50 2.95 -7.48
CA PHE A 112 7.66 1.95 -8.15
C PHE A 112 7.50 2.20 -9.65
N LYS A 113 8.01 3.30 -10.19
CA LYS A 113 8.03 3.53 -11.66
C LYS A 113 9.17 2.79 -12.35
N GLU A 114 10.15 2.34 -11.60
CA GLU A 114 11.37 1.70 -12.10
C GLU A 114 11.16 0.20 -12.37
N SER A 115 12.09 -0.41 -13.10
CA SER A 115 12.15 -1.86 -13.25
C SER A 115 12.90 -2.51 -12.09
N ILE A 116 12.55 -3.77 -11.80
CA ILE A 116 13.31 -4.61 -10.87
C ILE A 116 14.59 -5.10 -11.57
N VAL A 117 15.73 -4.91 -10.92
CA VAL A 117 17.04 -5.43 -11.37
C VAL A 117 17.37 -6.75 -10.67
N SER A 118 17.08 -6.84 -9.38
CA SER A 118 17.36 -8.06 -8.60
C SER A 118 16.42 -8.20 -7.41
N ILE A 119 16.20 -9.45 -6.98
CA ILE A 119 15.46 -9.78 -5.77
C ILE A 119 16.33 -10.74 -4.94
N ASP A 120 16.74 -10.32 -3.74
CA ASP A 120 17.42 -11.18 -2.75
C ASP A 120 16.39 -11.63 -1.70
N ILE A 121 16.15 -12.95 -1.59
CA ILE A 121 15.18 -13.52 -0.66
C ILE A 121 15.92 -14.27 0.46
N ARG A 122 15.66 -13.86 1.70
CA ARG A 122 16.20 -14.48 2.92
C ARG A 122 15.08 -14.81 3.90
N GLY A 123 14.60 -16.04 3.83
CA GLY A 123 13.51 -16.52 4.68
C GLY A 123 12.20 -15.77 4.44
N LYS A 124 11.79 -14.95 5.42
CA LYS A 124 10.55 -14.15 5.37
C LYS A 124 10.76 -12.72 4.87
N ARG A 125 11.98 -12.35 4.49
CA ARG A 125 12.31 -11.02 3.96
C ARG A 125 12.82 -11.13 2.52
N ALA A 126 12.47 -10.16 1.71
CA ALA A 126 13.02 -9.97 0.39
C ALA A 126 13.43 -8.51 0.21
N VAL A 127 14.55 -8.30 -0.47
CA VAL A 127 15.00 -6.97 -0.88
C VAL A 127 14.88 -6.89 -2.39
N VAL A 128 14.00 -6.02 -2.88
CA VAL A 128 13.83 -5.73 -4.30
C VAL A 128 14.68 -4.52 -4.64
N LYS A 129 15.63 -4.68 -5.57
CA LYS A 129 16.51 -3.59 -6.03
C LYS A 129 16.02 -3.07 -7.38
N THR A 130 15.90 -1.75 -7.51
CA THR A 130 15.49 -1.08 -8.75
C THR A 130 16.69 -0.62 -9.57
N GLU A 131 16.42 -0.14 -10.80
CA GLU A 131 17.45 0.38 -11.72
C GLU A 131 18.26 1.55 -11.14
N SER A 132 17.64 2.45 -10.37
CA SER A 132 18.36 3.53 -9.69
C SER A 132 19.17 3.09 -8.47
N GLY A 133 19.15 1.79 -8.15
CA GLY A 133 19.85 1.22 -7.00
C GLY A 133 19.09 1.31 -5.69
N ILE A 134 17.84 1.80 -5.69
CA ILE A 134 16.97 1.82 -4.51
C ILE A 134 16.64 0.39 -4.10
N GLN A 135 16.64 0.16 -2.79
CA GLN A 135 16.31 -1.12 -2.18
C GLN A 135 15.00 -0.97 -1.42
N LEU A 136 14.03 -1.81 -1.77
CA LEU A 136 12.70 -1.83 -1.18
C LEU A 136 12.54 -3.15 -0.43
N ASP A 137 12.12 -3.05 0.83
CA ASP A 137 11.90 -4.19 1.69
C ASP A 137 10.51 -4.78 1.50
N PHE A 138 10.45 -6.11 1.45
CA PHE A 138 9.22 -6.87 1.41
C PHE A 138 9.26 -7.95 2.48
N LEU A 139 8.14 -8.15 3.17
CA LEU A 139 8.00 -9.18 4.19
C LEU A 139 6.90 -10.16 3.82
N ARG A 140 7.10 -11.42 4.19
CA ARG A 140 6.12 -12.49 4.03
C ARG A 140 5.20 -12.55 5.24
N GLU A 141 3.92 -12.30 5.02
CA GLU A 141 2.83 -12.37 6.00
C GLU A 141 1.84 -13.47 5.58
N GLY A 142 1.92 -14.62 6.23
CA GLY A 142 1.21 -15.83 5.80
C GLY A 142 1.72 -16.31 4.44
N PRO A 143 0.83 -16.60 3.46
CA PRO A 143 1.26 -17.00 2.12
C PRO A 143 1.71 -15.81 1.25
N TYR A 144 1.47 -14.57 1.68
CA TYR A 144 1.58 -13.39 0.82
C TYR A 144 2.81 -12.53 1.13
N TRP A 145 3.36 -11.88 0.11
CA TRP A 145 4.40 -10.87 0.22
C TRP A 145 3.78 -9.48 0.21
N LYS A 146 4.28 -8.61 1.10
CA LYS A 146 3.82 -7.23 1.24
C LYS A 146 4.99 -6.27 1.33
N PHE A 147 4.78 -5.05 0.86
CA PHE A 147 5.76 -3.98 0.93
C PHE A 147 5.91 -3.46 2.37
N ASP A 148 7.15 -3.36 2.84
CA ASP A 148 7.49 -2.89 4.17
C ASP A 148 8.12 -1.50 4.13
N MET A 149 7.38 -0.52 4.63
CA MET A 149 7.83 0.87 4.85
C MET A 149 7.94 1.22 6.33
N SER A 150 7.87 0.23 7.22
CA SER A 150 7.98 0.44 8.67
C SER A 150 9.31 1.12 9.06
N ASN A 151 10.39 0.79 8.35
CA ASN A 151 11.74 1.30 8.60
C ASN A 151 12.17 2.48 7.70
N LEU A 152 11.31 2.95 6.78
CA LEU A 152 11.57 4.10 5.92
C LEU A 152 11.47 5.46 6.63
#